data_AF-A0A956SAB2-F1
#
_entry.id   AF-A0A956SAB2-F1
#
_cell.length_a   1.000
_cell.length_b   1.000
_cell.length_c   1.000
_cell.angle_alpha   90.00
_cell.angle_beta   90.00
_cell.angle_gamma   90.00
#
_symmetry.space_group_name_H-M   'P 1'
#
loop_
_entity.id
_entity.type
_entity.pdbx_description
1 polymer ?
#
loop_
_entity_poly.entity_id
_entity_poly.type
_entity_poly.pdbx_seq_one_letter_code
_entity_poly.pdbx_strand_id
1 'polypeptide(L)'
;PGLMGVGTTNPTEKLEVAGTIYSSTGGFKFPDGTTQTTAATSGGGNTLDQAYDEGGAGNGRTIVADAGAVAIQGAGLDISASTLSGNGALSIDQTGSGYIATYRAAGTTVGGVDHVGRVGIGVTPVYRLDVREASGSANVMHLERTSGAAASADLFELEIPETSSVDTQFIEAQFANNDVKFRVWGDGDVSADGAYSAGGADFAEVVRVSRGAHSVEAGDVMVIDPNAERGFAQSSGARSTLVAGVYSTRPGVIASEHDWDRLAEDVGLARLSPDGELEAVKPLEVAKRVNEVPLAVVGIVPCKVSAENGPIRAGDLLVTSATPGHAMRDDEPRAGTIVGKALGDLSSGTGVITILVTLQ
;
A
#
# COMPACT_ATOMS: atom_id res chain seq x y z
N PRO A 1 -96.04 -16.68 33.74
CA PRO A 1 -94.69 -17.29 33.62
C PRO A 1 -93.95 -17.20 34.96
N GLY A 2 -93.83 -18.33 35.67
CA GLY A 2 -93.06 -18.40 36.92
C GLY A 2 -91.57 -18.54 36.66
N LEU A 3 -90.75 -18.06 37.58
CA LEU A 3 -89.30 -18.37 37.61
C LEU A 3 -89.11 -19.80 38.08
N MET A 4 -88.19 -20.55 37.47
CA MET A 4 -87.85 -21.92 37.85
C MET A 4 -86.50 -21.94 38.58
N GLY A 5 -86.52 -22.26 39.87
CA GLY A 5 -85.31 -22.52 40.65
C GLY A 5 -85.08 -24.02 40.80
N VAL A 6 -83.88 -24.50 40.49
CA VAL A 6 -83.43 -25.86 40.82
C VAL A 6 -82.32 -25.73 41.86
N GLY A 7 -82.58 -26.14 43.10
CA GLY A 7 -81.64 -25.98 44.21
C GLY A 7 -81.62 -24.58 44.85
N THR A 8 -82.48 -23.66 44.41
CA THR A 8 -82.71 -22.33 45.02
C THR A 8 -84.21 -22.05 45.16
N THR A 9 -84.63 -21.43 46.26
CA THR A 9 -86.04 -21.09 46.53
C THR A 9 -86.42 -19.67 46.09
N ASN A 10 -85.43 -18.82 45.79
CA ASN A 10 -85.61 -17.45 45.34
C ASN A 10 -84.84 -17.21 44.03
N PRO A 11 -85.21 -17.87 42.92
CA PRO A 11 -84.55 -17.64 41.64
C PRO A 11 -84.71 -16.18 41.19
N THR A 12 -83.64 -15.61 40.67
CA THR A 12 -83.59 -14.25 40.10
C THR A 12 -83.80 -14.23 38.60
N GLU A 13 -83.55 -15.37 37.95
CA GLU A 13 -83.70 -15.57 36.51
C GLU A 13 -84.83 -16.55 36.18
N LYS A 14 -85.26 -16.59 34.91
CA LYS A 14 -86.34 -17.49 34.45
C LYS A 14 -86.02 -18.97 34.71
N LEU A 15 -84.75 -19.33 34.64
CA LEU A 15 -84.21 -20.62 35.07
C LEU A 15 -82.90 -20.36 35.81
N GLU A 16 -82.84 -20.72 37.09
CA GLU A 16 -81.62 -20.64 37.90
C GLU A 16 -81.33 -22.00 38.52
N VAL A 17 -80.14 -22.55 38.28
CA VAL A 17 -79.71 -23.83 38.85
C VAL A 17 -78.54 -23.57 39.80
N ALA A 18 -78.75 -23.82 41.10
CA ALA A 18 -77.71 -23.73 42.10
C ALA A 18 -76.85 -25.02 42.07
N GLY A 19 -75.95 -25.11 41.11
CA GLY A 19 -75.03 -26.24 40.91
C GLY A 19 -74.62 -26.46 39.46
N THR A 20 -73.82 -27.50 39.20
CA THR A 20 -73.38 -27.87 37.85
C THR A 20 -74.55 -28.47 37.07
N ILE A 21 -74.75 -28.01 35.83
CA ILE A 21 -75.72 -28.60 34.91
C ILE A 21 -75.02 -29.68 34.07
N TYR A 22 -75.51 -30.92 34.13
CA TYR A 22 -74.99 -32.04 33.37
C TYR A 22 -75.96 -32.41 32.22
N SER A 23 -75.46 -32.39 30.98
CA SER A 23 -76.20 -32.89 29.81
C SER A 23 -75.58 -34.23 29.38
N SER A 24 -76.32 -35.33 29.56
CA SER A 24 -75.87 -36.68 29.23
C SER A 24 -76.01 -37.03 27.75
N THR A 25 -76.87 -36.32 27.01
CA THR A 25 -77.11 -36.54 25.59
C THR A 25 -77.66 -35.26 24.96
N GLY A 26 -77.12 -34.87 23.81
CA GLY A 26 -77.69 -33.79 22.99
C GLY A 26 -77.25 -32.36 23.34
N GLY A 27 -76.56 -32.07 24.45
CA GLY A 27 -75.98 -30.75 24.72
C GLY A 27 -76.99 -29.68 25.17
N PHE A 28 -76.63 -28.39 25.03
CA PHE A 28 -77.49 -27.24 25.33
C PHE A 28 -77.82 -26.45 24.06
N LYS A 29 -79.11 -26.30 23.73
CA LYS A 29 -79.57 -25.58 22.55
C LYS A 29 -79.82 -24.10 22.85
N PHE A 30 -79.30 -23.22 22.00
CA PHE A 30 -79.44 -21.78 22.10
C PHE A 30 -80.59 -21.24 21.23
N PRO A 31 -81.07 -20.01 21.48
CA PRO A 31 -82.15 -19.39 20.71
C PRO A 31 -81.87 -19.21 19.21
N ASP A 32 -80.60 -19.16 18.80
CA ASP A 32 -80.18 -19.11 17.41
C ASP A 32 -80.29 -20.46 16.68
N GLY A 33 -80.71 -21.51 17.40
CA GLY A 33 -80.89 -22.86 16.87
C GLY A 33 -79.65 -23.75 17.02
N THR A 34 -78.51 -23.22 17.43
CA THR A 34 -77.28 -23.99 17.63
C THR A 34 -77.32 -24.80 18.91
N THR A 35 -76.57 -25.89 18.97
CA THR A 35 -76.48 -26.75 20.16
C THR A 35 -75.02 -26.96 20.55
N GLN A 36 -74.65 -26.55 21.76
CA GLN A 36 -73.32 -26.80 22.31
C GLN A 36 -73.26 -28.22 22.89
N THR A 37 -72.54 -29.09 22.21
CA THR A 37 -72.31 -30.49 22.60
C THR A 37 -70.96 -30.71 23.28
N THR A 38 -70.07 -29.71 23.28
CA THR A 38 -68.75 -29.72 23.94
C THR A 38 -68.50 -28.40 24.66
N ALA A 39 -67.64 -28.38 25.68
CA ALA A 39 -67.27 -27.14 26.37
C ALA A 39 -66.64 -26.13 25.39
N ALA A 40 -66.92 -24.84 25.59
CA ALA A 40 -66.18 -23.77 24.90
C ALA A 40 -64.75 -23.73 25.47
N THR A 41 -63.77 -24.19 24.69
CA THR A 41 -62.35 -24.04 25.05
C THR A 41 -61.94 -22.60 24.75
N SER A 42 -61.62 -21.82 25.78
CA SER A 42 -60.97 -20.50 25.63
C SER A 42 -59.71 -20.65 24.76
N GLY A 43 -59.61 -19.87 23.69
CA GLY A 43 -58.53 -19.96 22.70
C GLY A 43 -57.14 -20.00 23.33
N GLY A 44 -56.43 -21.10 23.12
CA GLY A 44 -54.99 -21.18 23.37
C GLY A 44 -54.25 -20.32 22.35
N GLY A 45 -53.22 -19.60 22.79
CA GLY A 45 -52.43 -18.72 21.92
C GLY A 45 -51.92 -19.46 20.67
N ASN A 46 -52.05 -18.80 19.53
CA ASN A 46 -51.77 -19.36 18.21
C ASN A 46 -50.26 -19.35 17.94
N THR A 47 -49.75 -20.34 17.21
CA THR A 47 -48.40 -20.27 16.61
C THR A 47 -48.46 -19.54 15.26
N LEU A 48 -47.30 -19.05 14.78
CA LEU A 48 -47.14 -18.27 13.54
C LEU A 48 -47.81 -18.87 12.30
N ASP A 49 -47.95 -20.19 12.25
CA ASP A 49 -48.48 -20.96 11.12
C ASP A 49 -49.99 -20.70 10.89
N GLN A 50 -50.75 -20.55 11.99
CA GLN A 50 -52.21 -20.37 11.96
C GLN A 50 -52.67 -18.95 11.58
N ALA A 51 -51.73 -18.03 11.31
CA ALA A 51 -52.05 -16.68 10.85
C ALA A 51 -52.02 -16.54 9.32
N TYR A 52 -51.48 -17.54 8.61
CA TYR A 52 -51.23 -17.49 7.16
C TYR A 52 -52.31 -18.24 6.34
N ASP A 53 -52.96 -19.23 6.94
CA ASP A 53 -53.96 -20.13 6.34
C ASP A 53 -55.40 -19.60 6.42
N GLU A 54 -55.71 -18.69 7.34
CA GLU A 54 -57.08 -18.16 7.52
C GLU A 54 -57.42 -16.91 6.68
N GLY A 55 -56.62 -16.58 5.66
CA GLY A 55 -57.07 -15.72 4.55
C GLY A 55 -57.57 -14.31 4.94
N GLY A 56 -56.68 -13.47 5.45
CA GLY A 56 -56.85 -12.02 5.47
C GLY A 56 -55.89 -11.34 4.49
N ALA A 57 -56.14 -10.09 4.09
CA ALA A 57 -55.22 -9.33 3.23
C ALA A 57 -53.83 -9.29 3.88
N GLY A 58 -52.92 -10.14 3.39
CA GLY A 58 -51.51 -10.24 3.77
C GLY A 58 -50.70 -9.03 3.30
N ASN A 59 -51.29 -7.85 3.41
CA ASN A 59 -50.69 -6.60 3.03
C ASN A 59 -50.08 -5.98 4.30
N GLY A 60 -48.74 -5.98 4.36
CA GLY A 60 -47.99 -5.24 5.37
C GLY A 60 -47.86 -5.92 6.74
N ARG A 61 -47.83 -7.25 6.85
CA ARG A 61 -47.49 -7.90 8.12
C ARG A 61 -46.02 -8.27 8.20
N THR A 62 -45.33 -7.62 9.13
CA THR A 62 -43.97 -7.93 9.56
C THR A 62 -43.95 -9.25 10.32
N ILE A 63 -43.13 -10.21 9.87
CA ILE A 63 -42.79 -11.37 10.70
C ILE A 63 -41.76 -10.88 11.73
N VAL A 64 -42.18 -10.79 12.99
CA VAL A 64 -41.31 -10.44 14.12
C VAL A 64 -41.05 -11.73 14.91
N ALA A 65 -39.85 -12.29 14.78
CA ALA A 65 -39.38 -13.36 15.65
C ALA A 65 -38.85 -12.73 16.94
N ASP A 66 -39.68 -12.67 17.97
CA ASP A 66 -39.35 -12.08 19.28
C ASP A 66 -38.43 -12.98 20.12
N ALA A 67 -38.27 -14.25 19.73
CA ALA A 67 -37.15 -15.10 20.13
C ALA A 67 -36.81 -16.16 19.05
N GLY A 68 -35.60 -16.08 18.48
CA GLY A 68 -35.03 -17.12 17.60
C GLY A 68 -34.91 -16.75 16.12
N ALA A 69 -34.23 -17.60 15.34
CA ALA A 69 -33.97 -17.37 13.92
C ALA A 69 -35.10 -17.93 13.03
N VAL A 70 -35.44 -17.24 11.94
CA VAL A 70 -36.33 -17.75 10.90
C VAL A 70 -35.52 -18.58 9.92
N ALA A 71 -35.66 -19.92 9.98
CA ALA A 71 -34.96 -20.85 9.10
C ALA A 71 -35.88 -21.33 7.97
N ILE A 72 -35.44 -21.20 6.71
CA ILE A 72 -36.16 -21.76 5.54
C ILE A 72 -35.46 -23.06 5.14
N GLN A 73 -36.13 -24.21 5.32
CA GLN A 73 -35.62 -25.52 4.95
C GLN A 73 -36.21 -25.94 3.59
N GLY A 74 -35.49 -25.64 2.51
CA GLY A 74 -35.91 -25.92 1.12
C GLY A 74 -34.77 -25.66 0.13
N ALA A 75 -34.96 -26.00 -1.15
CA ALA A 75 -33.88 -26.03 -2.15
C ALA A 75 -33.35 -24.64 -2.61
N GLY A 76 -33.94 -23.53 -2.15
CA GLY A 76 -33.46 -22.17 -2.46
C GLY A 76 -34.41 -21.07 -1.99
N LEU A 77 -33.95 -19.82 -2.08
CA LEU A 77 -34.68 -18.58 -1.78
C LEU A 77 -34.60 -17.65 -3.01
N ASP A 78 -35.74 -17.23 -3.57
CA ASP A 78 -35.82 -16.30 -4.71
C ASP A 78 -36.57 -15.01 -4.31
N ILE A 79 -36.00 -13.84 -4.62
CA ILE A 79 -36.52 -12.51 -4.22
C ILE A 79 -36.50 -11.57 -5.45
N SER A 80 -37.68 -11.12 -5.90
CA SER A 80 -37.87 -10.33 -7.13
C SER A 80 -38.79 -9.09 -6.92
N ALA A 81 -38.43 -7.90 -7.44
CA ALA A 81 -39.24 -6.67 -7.38
C ALA A 81 -39.23 -5.86 -8.71
N SER A 82 -40.38 -5.30 -9.14
CA SER A 82 -40.56 -4.68 -10.48
C SER A 82 -40.29 -3.18 -10.58
N THR A 83 -40.20 -2.46 -9.46
CA THR A 83 -39.70 -1.07 -9.43
C THR A 83 -39.00 -0.82 -8.10
N LEU A 84 -37.71 -0.51 -8.15
CA LEU A 84 -36.85 -0.31 -6.98
C LEU A 84 -36.72 1.19 -6.66
N SER A 85 -37.80 1.78 -6.15
CA SER A 85 -37.73 3.12 -5.55
C SER A 85 -37.60 2.97 -4.04
N GLY A 86 -36.34 2.96 -3.58
CA GLY A 86 -35.91 2.63 -2.22
C GLY A 86 -34.78 1.59 -2.29
N ASN A 87 -33.73 1.73 -1.47
CA ASN A 87 -32.56 0.84 -1.49
C ASN A 87 -32.94 -0.66 -1.36
N GLY A 88 -32.40 -1.51 -2.25
CA GLY A 88 -32.16 -2.96 -2.03
C GLY A 88 -33.29 -3.94 -2.39
N ALA A 89 -33.18 -4.63 -3.54
CA ALA A 89 -34.04 -5.78 -3.87
C ALA A 89 -33.75 -7.02 -3.00
N LEU A 90 -32.51 -7.14 -2.53
CA LEU A 90 -32.08 -7.99 -1.43
C LEU A 90 -31.24 -7.10 -0.50
N SER A 91 -31.89 -6.54 0.51
CA SER A 91 -31.26 -5.76 1.56
C SER A 91 -31.04 -6.66 2.77
N ILE A 92 -29.78 -6.94 3.12
CA ILE A 92 -29.42 -7.56 4.40
C ILE A 92 -29.11 -6.38 5.35
N ASP A 93 -30.18 -5.80 5.89
CA ASP A 93 -30.14 -4.59 6.73
C ASP A 93 -29.94 -5.00 8.20
N GLN A 94 -28.66 -5.15 8.55
CA GLN A 94 -28.20 -5.43 9.91
C GLN A 94 -27.97 -4.09 10.62
N THR A 95 -28.81 -3.78 11.59
CA THR A 95 -28.72 -2.58 12.45
C THR A 95 -27.70 -2.72 13.58
N GLY A 96 -27.07 -3.89 13.69
CA GLY A 96 -26.01 -4.22 14.63
C GLY A 96 -24.76 -4.71 13.92
N SER A 97 -23.63 -4.68 14.62
CA SER A 97 -22.32 -5.02 14.05
C SER A 97 -22.23 -6.51 13.66
N GLY A 98 -22.02 -6.82 12.37
CA GLY A 98 -22.01 -8.20 11.86
C GLY A 98 -21.64 -8.40 10.38
N TYR A 99 -21.84 -9.61 9.85
CA TYR A 99 -21.39 -10.04 8.52
C TYR A 99 -22.56 -10.15 7.52
N ILE A 100 -22.34 -9.79 6.24
CA ILE A 100 -23.36 -9.98 5.18
C ILE A 100 -23.41 -11.45 4.72
N ALA A 101 -22.26 -12.13 4.55
CA ALA A 101 -22.15 -13.56 4.23
C ALA A 101 -20.85 -14.17 4.82
N THR A 102 -20.89 -15.41 5.34
CA THR A 102 -19.70 -16.10 5.89
C THR A 102 -19.60 -17.55 5.43
N TYR A 103 -18.38 -18.06 5.32
CA TYR A 103 -18.08 -19.47 5.10
C TYR A 103 -17.41 -20.02 6.37
N ARG A 104 -18.00 -21.06 6.97
CA ARG A 104 -17.53 -21.65 8.23
C ARG A 104 -17.26 -23.14 8.06
N ALA A 105 -16.24 -23.65 8.76
CA ALA A 105 -15.93 -25.07 8.87
C ALA A 105 -15.61 -25.41 10.33
N ALA A 106 -16.24 -26.45 10.89
CA ALA A 106 -16.05 -26.89 12.28
C ALA A 106 -16.18 -25.78 13.35
N GLY A 107 -17.04 -24.78 13.12
CA GLY A 107 -17.26 -23.66 14.05
C GLY A 107 -16.40 -22.42 13.79
N THR A 108 -15.34 -22.56 13.00
CA THR A 108 -14.39 -21.50 12.68
C THR A 108 -14.74 -20.83 11.35
N THR A 109 -14.64 -19.50 11.28
CA THR A 109 -14.81 -18.75 10.03
C THR A 109 -13.56 -18.92 9.18
N VAL A 110 -13.75 -19.34 7.93
CA VAL A 110 -12.66 -19.56 6.97
C VAL A 110 -12.65 -18.53 5.83
N GLY A 111 -13.70 -17.70 5.73
CA GLY A 111 -13.80 -16.57 4.79
C GLY A 111 -15.19 -15.89 4.80
N GLY A 112 -15.39 -14.79 4.09
CA GLY A 112 -16.71 -14.10 4.04
C GLY A 112 -16.78 -12.79 3.24
N VAL A 113 -17.93 -12.09 3.35
CA VAL A 113 -18.13 -10.69 2.95
C VAL A 113 -18.93 -9.92 4.00
N ASP A 114 -18.36 -8.88 4.58
CA ASP A 114 -18.95 -8.15 5.71
C ASP A 114 -19.94 -7.05 5.27
N HIS A 115 -20.57 -6.36 6.24
CA HIS A 115 -21.56 -5.28 6.03
C HIS A 115 -21.09 -4.05 5.24
N VAL A 116 -19.84 -4.06 4.78
CA VAL A 116 -19.19 -2.99 4.02
C VAL A 116 -18.45 -3.46 2.75
N GLY A 117 -18.50 -4.77 2.37
CA GLY A 117 -18.12 -5.25 1.03
C GLY A 117 -16.72 -5.89 0.82
N ARG A 118 -16.07 -6.39 1.89
CA ARG A 118 -14.70 -6.97 1.89
C ARG A 118 -14.72 -8.49 1.57
N VAL A 119 -13.74 -9.13 0.89
CA VAL A 119 -13.69 -10.59 0.53
C VAL A 119 -12.36 -11.28 0.94
N GLY A 120 -12.43 -12.43 1.61
CA GLY A 120 -11.24 -13.02 2.21
C GLY A 120 -11.32 -14.43 2.75
N ILE A 121 -10.16 -14.95 3.16
CA ILE A 121 -9.80 -16.34 3.37
C ILE A 121 -8.77 -16.45 4.54
N GLY A 122 -9.04 -17.23 5.60
CA GLY A 122 -8.07 -17.57 6.68
C GLY A 122 -8.38 -16.95 8.04
N VAL A 123 -9.02 -15.80 8.00
CA VAL A 123 -9.85 -15.14 9.02
C VAL A 123 -10.86 -14.27 8.27
N THR A 124 -11.46 -13.29 8.94
CA THR A 124 -12.34 -12.27 8.35
C THR A 124 -11.61 -11.48 7.24
N PRO A 125 -12.03 -11.57 5.98
CA PRO A 125 -11.69 -10.66 4.88
C PRO A 125 -11.45 -9.19 5.19
N VAL A 126 -10.48 -8.56 4.49
CA VAL A 126 -10.27 -7.11 4.57
C VAL A 126 -10.29 -6.35 3.22
N TYR A 127 -9.88 -6.96 2.09
CA TYR A 127 -9.95 -6.36 0.72
C TYR A 127 -10.74 -7.28 -0.24
N ARG A 128 -10.93 -7.13 -1.58
CA ARG A 128 -11.54 -8.24 -2.39
C ARG A 128 -10.66 -9.51 -2.38
N LEU A 129 -9.39 -9.30 -2.10
CA LEU A 129 -8.30 -10.24 -2.15
C LEU A 129 -7.59 -10.13 -0.80
N ASP A 130 -7.67 -11.18 0.00
CA ASP A 130 -7.26 -11.23 1.40
C ASP A 130 -5.91 -11.89 1.59
N VAL A 131 -5.18 -11.39 2.58
CA VAL A 131 -3.81 -11.78 2.84
C VAL A 131 -3.73 -12.53 4.17
N ARG A 132 -3.12 -13.72 4.13
CA ARG A 132 -3.05 -14.64 5.25
C ARG A 132 -1.74 -14.53 5.99
N GLU A 133 -1.86 -14.11 7.23
CA GLU A 133 -0.83 -14.21 8.24
C GLU A 133 -1.16 -15.36 9.20
N ALA A 134 -0.18 -16.20 9.52
CA ALA A 134 -0.28 -17.17 10.60
C ALA A 134 0.54 -16.64 11.80
N SER A 135 0.01 -15.63 12.49
CA SER A 135 0.50 -15.02 13.75
C SER A 135 1.98 -14.55 13.81
N GLY A 136 2.25 -13.23 13.76
CA GLY A 136 3.52 -12.57 14.17
C GLY A 136 4.20 -11.54 13.22
N SER A 137 3.48 -10.54 12.64
CA SER A 137 3.91 -9.71 11.47
C SER A 137 4.64 -8.37 11.70
N ALA A 138 5.22 -7.83 10.61
CA ALA A 138 5.42 -6.38 10.42
C ALA A 138 5.22 -5.75 9.01
N ASN A 139 4.51 -6.30 8.00
CA ASN A 139 3.32 -5.69 7.35
C ASN A 139 3.12 -6.08 5.86
N VAL A 140 1.83 -6.12 5.46
CA VAL A 140 1.22 -7.12 4.57
C VAL A 140 0.42 -6.52 3.37
N MET A 141 0.29 -5.18 3.24
CA MET A 141 -0.27 -4.38 2.11
C MET A 141 -0.35 -2.88 2.52
N HIS A 142 -0.43 -1.88 1.60
CA HIS A 142 -0.41 -0.44 1.92
C HIS A 142 -1.28 0.50 0.98
N LEU A 143 -1.54 1.79 1.31
CA LEU A 143 -2.57 2.72 0.70
C LEU A 143 -2.41 4.26 1.04
N GLU A 144 -2.53 5.23 0.10
CA GLU A 144 -2.19 6.71 0.20
C GLU A 144 -3.30 7.82 0.44
N ARG A 145 -2.91 9.11 0.70
CA ARG A 145 -3.78 10.30 1.04
C ARG A 145 -3.41 11.69 0.43
N THR A 146 -4.39 12.62 0.25
CA THR A 146 -4.21 14.09 -0.08
C THR A 146 -4.91 15.10 0.91
N SER A 147 -4.50 16.39 0.86
CA SER A 147 -4.22 17.33 1.98
C SER A 147 -5.17 18.52 2.27
N GLY A 148 -4.94 19.18 3.43
CA GLY A 148 -5.20 20.61 3.67
C GLY A 148 -4.28 21.20 4.76
N ALA A 149 -3.32 22.03 4.36
CA ALA A 149 -2.30 22.77 5.14
C ALA A 149 -1.33 21.94 6.03
N ALA A 150 -0.12 21.74 5.48
CA ALA A 150 1.11 21.17 6.05
C ALA A 150 1.18 19.62 6.15
N ALA A 151 1.80 19.04 5.12
CA ALA A 151 2.32 17.66 4.97
C ALA A 151 1.32 16.50 4.73
N SER A 152 1.58 15.78 3.64
CA SER A 152 1.07 14.44 3.30
C SER A 152 2.26 13.67 2.75
N ALA A 153 2.63 12.54 3.37
CA ALA A 153 3.73 11.68 2.93
C ALA A 153 3.39 10.20 3.14
N ASP A 154 3.75 9.41 2.12
CA ASP A 154 3.49 8.01 1.80
C ASP A 154 2.04 7.50 1.82
N LEU A 155 1.90 6.33 1.22
CA LEU A 155 1.65 5.14 2.02
C LEU A 155 1.67 3.88 1.09
N PHE A 156 2.70 3.43 0.33
CA PHE A 156 2.77 1.97 -0.05
C PHE A 156 4.17 1.32 0.18
N GLU A 157 4.28 0.37 1.12
CA GLU A 157 5.43 -0.13 1.88
C GLU A 157 5.01 -1.49 2.45
N LEU A 158 5.82 -2.52 2.20
CA LEU A 158 5.59 -3.90 2.61
C LEU A 158 6.85 -4.40 3.33
N GLU A 159 6.76 -4.67 4.64
CA GLU A 159 7.87 -5.06 5.51
C GLU A 159 7.68 -6.52 5.98
N ILE A 160 8.71 -7.38 5.95
CA ILE A 160 8.59 -8.81 6.33
C ILE A 160 9.63 -9.21 7.42
N PRO A 161 9.29 -9.24 8.71
CA PRO A 161 10.06 -9.91 9.78
C PRO A 161 9.40 -11.24 10.20
N GLU A 162 9.98 -12.17 10.97
CA GLU A 162 10.98 -12.09 12.04
C GLU A 162 11.85 -13.38 12.07
N THR A 163 12.49 -13.71 10.97
CA THR A 163 13.71 -14.53 11.05
C THR A 163 14.82 -13.70 10.48
N SER A 164 15.99 -13.72 11.12
CA SER A 164 17.22 -13.01 10.70
C SER A 164 17.76 -13.45 9.33
N SER A 165 16.91 -14.01 8.47
CA SER A 165 17.20 -14.38 7.10
C SER A 165 16.86 -13.18 6.22
N VAL A 166 17.91 -12.60 5.65
CA VAL A 166 17.84 -11.62 4.57
C VAL A 166 17.41 -12.25 3.23
N ASP A 167 17.20 -13.57 3.18
CA ASP A 167 16.77 -14.30 1.97
C ASP A 167 15.27 -14.13 1.66
N THR A 168 14.58 -13.19 2.32
CA THR A 168 13.18 -12.85 2.02
C THR A 168 13.09 -11.86 0.87
N GLN A 169 11.97 -11.86 0.13
CA GLN A 169 11.72 -10.91 -0.96
C GLN A 169 10.54 -10.05 -0.56
N PHE A 170 10.70 -8.73 -0.59
CA PHE A 170 9.61 -7.81 -0.23
C PHE A 170 9.02 -7.10 -1.45
N ILE A 171 9.72 -7.07 -2.59
CA ILE A 171 9.16 -6.69 -3.90
C ILE A 171 9.48 -7.78 -4.92
N GLU A 172 8.46 -8.31 -5.56
CA GLU A 172 8.59 -9.20 -6.70
C GLU A 172 7.59 -8.83 -7.80
N ALA A 173 8.10 -8.44 -8.96
CA ALA A 173 7.32 -8.27 -10.17
C ALA A 173 7.57 -9.46 -11.08
N GLN A 174 6.52 -10.24 -11.33
CA GLN A 174 6.57 -11.38 -12.23
C GLN A 174 5.82 -11.09 -13.53
N PHE A 175 6.31 -11.69 -14.60
CA PHE A 175 5.55 -11.94 -15.82
C PHE A 175 5.20 -13.43 -15.90
N ALA A 176 4.30 -13.80 -16.81
CA ALA A 176 3.71 -15.13 -16.95
C ALA A 176 4.66 -16.31 -16.59
N ASN A 177 4.12 -17.31 -15.88
CA ASN A 177 4.84 -18.51 -15.44
C ASN A 177 5.94 -18.28 -14.40
N ASN A 178 5.72 -17.34 -13.48
CA ASN A 178 6.67 -16.98 -12.42
C ASN A 178 8.03 -16.50 -12.96
N ASP A 179 8.02 -15.85 -14.12
CA ASP A 179 9.19 -15.26 -14.73
C ASP A 179 9.45 -13.91 -14.08
N VAL A 180 10.36 -13.88 -13.11
CA VAL A 180 10.66 -12.72 -12.29
C VAL A 180 11.37 -11.67 -13.13
N LYS A 181 10.73 -10.51 -13.29
CA LYS A 181 11.26 -9.39 -14.07
C LYS A 181 11.99 -8.37 -13.24
N PHE A 182 11.57 -8.20 -12.00
CA PHE A 182 12.19 -7.29 -11.04
C PHE A 182 12.00 -7.85 -9.63
N ARG A 183 13.04 -7.79 -8.82
CA ARG A 183 13.00 -8.28 -7.44
C ARG A 183 13.90 -7.44 -6.54
N VAL A 184 13.39 -7.17 -5.34
CA VAL A 184 14.14 -6.60 -4.21
C VAL A 184 14.09 -7.58 -3.04
N TRP A 185 15.28 -7.97 -2.58
CA TRP A 185 15.49 -8.88 -1.44
C TRP A 185 15.59 -8.11 -0.12
N GLY A 186 15.43 -8.79 1.01
CA GLY A 186 15.43 -8.21 2.34
C GLY A 186 16.77 -7.61 2.80
N ASP A 187 17.88 -7.98 2.17
CA ASP A 187 19.18 -7.29 2.32
C ASP A 187 19.36 -6.07 1.40
N GLY A 188 18.36 -5.77 0.56
CA GLY A 188 18.40 -4.68 -0.40
C GLY A 188 19.01 -5.06 -1.75
N ASP A 189 19.37 -6.32 -1.98
CA ASP A 189 19.81 -6.76 -3.30
C ASP A 189 18.68 -6.57 -4.33
N VAL A 190 19.03 -5.99 -5.47
CA VAL A 190 18.07 -5.70 -6.55
C VAL A 190 18.48 -6.43 -7.82
N SER A 191 17.55 -7.20 -8.38
CA SER A 191 17.72 -7.87 -9.67
C SER A 191 16.63 -7.47 -10.66
N ALA A 192 17.01 -7.32 -11.92
CA ALA A 192 16.11 -7.05 -13.02
C ALA A 192 16.55 -7.88 -14.24
N ASP A 193 15.57 -8.44 -14.96
CA ASP A 193 15.81 -9.19 -16.21
C ASP A 193 16.14 -8.24 -17.38
N GLY A 194 15.64 -7.01 -17.30
CA GLY A 194 15.87 -5.95 -18.28
C GLY A 194 17.01 -4.99 -17.90
N ALA A 195 16.90 -3.75 -18.38
CA ALA A 195 17.86 -2.69 -18.12
C ALA A 195 17.30 -1.61 -17.19
N TYR A 196 18.19 -0.99 -16.42
CA TYR A 196 17.89 0.26 -15.71
C TYR A 196 18.08 1.45 -16.66
N SER A 197 16.99 2.13 -16.99
CA SER A 197 17.05 3.38 -17.76
C SER A 197 17.28 4.55 -16.81
N ALA A 198 18.53 4.79 -16.44
CA ALA A 198 18.90 5.89 -15.56
C ALA A 198 18.72 7.27 -16.22
N GLY A 199 18.58 8.31 -15.41
CA GLY A 199 18.55 9.68 -15.89
C GLY A 199 19.88 10.08 -16.53
N GLY A 200 21.01 9.88 -15.83
CA GLY A 200 22.36 10.20 -16.31
C GLY A 200 23.01 9.15 -17.22
N ALA A 201 24.15 9.50 -17.83
CA ALA A 201 24.86 8.68 -18.82
C ALA A 201 26.27 8.28 -18.34
N ASP A 202 26.48 8.30 -17.03
CA ASP A 202 27.76 8.08 -16.36
C ASP A 202 27.57 7.28 -15.05
N PHE A 203 28.65 6.61 -14.66
CA PHE A 203 28.79 6.01 -13.34
C PHE A 203 29.70 6.92 -12.50
N ALA A 204 29.17 7.38 -11.37
CA ALA A 204 29.90 8.26 -10.48
C ALA A 204 30.04 7.67 -9.07
N GLU A 205 31.25 7.70 -8.54
CA GLU A 205 31.53 7.41 -7.14
C GLU A 205 31.46 8.70 -6.33
N VAL A 206 30.77 8.68 -5.18
CA VAL A 206 30.81 9.82 -4.27
C VAL A 206 32.15 9.83 -3.54
N VAL A 207 32.92 10.90 -3.73
CA VAL A 207 34.27 11.02 -3.21
C VAL A 207 34.48 12.28 -2.39
N ARG A 208 35.40 12.22 -1.43
CA ARG A 208 35.76 13.34 -0.57
C ARG A 208 36.70 14.31 -1.24
N VAL A 209 36.33 15.59 -1.20
CA VAL A 209 37.19 16.68 -1.64
C VAL A 209 38.07 17.14 -0.47
N SER A 210 39.38 17.15 -0.67
CA SER A 210 40.36 17.56 0.34
C SER A 210 40.16 19.01 0.78
N ARG A 211 40.40 19.27 2.08
CA ARG A 211 40.30 20.60 2.66
C ARG A 211 41.33 21.55 2.03
N GLY A 212 40.89 22.74 1.63
CA GLY A 212 41.75 23.75 1.01
C GLY A 212 41.82 23.69 -0.53
N ALA A 213 41.19 22.70 -1.16
CA ALA A 213 40.89 22.78 -2.58
C ALA A 213 39.97 23.99 -2.84
N HIS A 214 40.24 24.72 -3.93
CA HIS A 214 39.31 25.73 -4.44
C HIS A 214 37.89 25.13 -4.55
N SER A 215 36.86 25.97 -4.44
CA SER A 215 35.47 25.52 -4.60
C SER A 215 35.34 24.70 -5.88
N VAL A 216 35.18 23.39 -5.75
CA VAL A 216 35.00 22.52 -6.90
C VAL A 216 33.60 22.69 -7.44
N GLU A 217 33.49 22.62 -8.75
CA GLU A 217 32.22 22.74 -9.46
C GLU A 217 32.08 21.62 -10.46
N ALA A 218 30.83 21.30 -10.81
CA ALA A 218 30.58 20.26 -11.79
C ALA A 218 31.26 20.60 -13.13
N GLY A 219 31.80 19.57 -13.77
CA GLY A 219 32.68 19.67 -14.93
C GLY A 219 34.16 19.85 -14.61
N ASP A 220 34.53 20.11 -13.36
CA ASP A 220 35.95 20.12 -12.96
C ASP A 220 36.58 18.74 -13.15
N VAL A 221 37.80 18.73 -13.69
CA VAL A 221 38.68 17.55 -13.69
C VAL A 221 39.30 17.41 -12.31
N MET A 222 39.19 16.21 -11.75
CA MET A 222 39.64 15.88 -10.41
C MET A 222 40.85 14.96 -10.45
N VAL A 223 41.71 15.08 -9.45
CA VAL A 223 42.89 14.24 -9.23
C VAL A 223 42.85 13.63 -7.83
N ILE A 224 43.53 12.50 -7.66
CA ILE A 224 43.82 11.92 -6.35
C ILE A 224 44.72 12.90 -5.59
N ASP A 225 44.38 13.21 -4.35
CA ASP A 225 45.25 13.94 -3.43
C ASP A 225 46.11 12.94 -2.65
N PRO A 226 47.43 12.83 -2.94
CA PRO A 226 48.29 11.87 -2.27
C PRO A 226 48.52 12.18 -0.78
N ASN A 227 48.11 13.36 -0.31
CA ASN A 227 48.27 13.78 1.08
C ASN A 227 47.02 13.56 1.93
N ALA A 228 45.93 13.07 1.33
CA ALA A 228 44.67 12.82 2.00
C ALA A 228 44.23 11.38 1.77
N GLU A 229 43.85 10.70 2.85
CA GLU A 229 43.29 9.35 2.77
C GLU A 229 41.96 9.37 2.02
N ARG A 230 41.89 8.66 0.89
CA ARG A 230 40.75 8.66 -0.05
C ARG A 230 40.29 10.07 -0.45
N GLY A 231 41.22 11.02 -0.48
CA GLY A 231 40.95 12.42 -0.81
C GLY A 231 41.19 12.72 -2.28
N PHE A 232 40.38 13.64 -2.81
CA PHE A 232 40.47 14.14 -4.17
C PHE A 232 40.57 15.67 -4.16
N ALA A 233 41.20 16.23 -5.17
CA ALA A 233 41.33 17.67 -5.34
C ALA A 233 41.06 18.06 -6.79
N GLN A 234 40.75 19.34 -7.00
CA GLN A 234 40.73 19.91 -8.34
C GLN A 234 42.11 19.74 -8.99
N SER A 235 42.17 19.33 -10.26
CA SER A 235 43.44 19.29 -10.99
C SER A 235 44.06 20.68 -11.05
N SER A 236 45.38 20.81 -10.90
CA SER A 236 46.08 22.11 -10.90
C SER A 236 47.29 22.16 -11.84
N GLY A 237 47.53 21.11 -12.62
CA GLY A 237 48.69 21.01 -13.51
C GLY A 237 48.44 20.10 -14.70
N ALA A 238 49.20 20.34 -15.77
CA ALA A 238 49.06 19.61 -17.02
C ALA A 238 49.57 18.16 -16.93
N ARG A 239 48.89 17.23 -17.62
CA ARG A 239 49.30 15.82 -17.78
C ARG A 239 49.54 15.07 -16.46
N SER A 240 48.68 15.30 -15.48
CA SER A 240 48.76 14.64 -14.18
C SER A 240 48.48 13.15 -14.32
N THR A 241 49.36 12.31 -13.78
CA THR A 241 49.12 10.87 -13.66
C THR A 241 48.20 10.52 -12.49
N LEU A 242 47.75 11.52 -11.73
CA LEU A 242 46.82 11.37 -10.61
C LEU A 242 45.38 11.65 -11.03
N VAL A 243 45.12 11.86 -12.32
CA VAL A 243 43.76 12.08 -12.84
C VAL A 243 42.81 10.97 -12.39
N ALA A 244 41.64 11.36 -11.90
CA ALA A 244 40.69 10.44 -11.29
C ALA A 244 39.32 10.45 -11.97
N GLY A 245 38.95 11.53 -12.66
CA GLY A 245 37.66 11.65 -13.31
C GLY A 245 37.21 13.10 -13.42
N VAL A 246 35.91 13.29 -13.65
CA VAL A 246 35.27 14.60 -13.77
C VAL A 246 34.11 14.70 -12.80
N TYR A 247 33.95 15.83 -12.10
CA TYR A 247 32.81 16.06 -11.23
C TYR A 247 31.51 16.06 -12.06
N SER A 248 30.67 15.04 -11.89
CA SER A 248 29.41 14.86 -12.62
C SER A 248 28.35 15.89 -12.24
N THR A 249 27.56 16.32 -13.22
CA THR A 249 26.37 17.15 -13.01
C THR A 249 25.11 16.32 -12.74
N ARG A 250 25.07 15.08 -13.25
CA ARG A 250 23.84 14.29 -13.34
C ARG A 250 24.17 12.81 -13.54
N PRO A 251 24.66 12.12 -12.50
CA PRO A 251 25.05 10.73 -12.57
C PRO A 251 23.88 9.81 -12.95
N GLY A 252 24.16 8.77 -13.73
CA GLY A 252 23.20 7.69 -14.02
C GLY A 252 23.15 6.69 -12.89
N VAL A 253 24.32 6.31 -12.38
CA VAL A 253 24.50 5.49 -11.18
C VAL A 253 25.37 6.27 -10.20
N ILE A 254 24.94 6.27 -8.94
CA ILE A 254 25.71 6.83 -7.82
C ILE A 254 26.17 5.64 -6.97
N ALA A 255 27.48 5.49 -6.83
CA ALA A 255 28.08 4.54 -5.90
C ALA A 255 28.60 5.26 -4.66
N SER A 256 28.38 4.67 -3.48
CA SER A 256 28.87 5.18 -2.21
C SER A 256 28.92 4.05 -1.18
N GLU A 257 29.78 4.21 -0.18
CA GLU A 257 29.85 3.35 1.02
C GLU A 257 28.97 3.88 2.16
N HIS A 258 28.31 5.03 1.99
CA HIS A 258 27.55 5.67 3.04
C HIS A 258 26.19 5.02 3.27
N ASP A 259 25.87 4.87 4.55
CA ASP A 259 24.49 4.87 5.02
C ASP A 259 24.01 6.33 5.03
N TRP A 260 23.21 6.69 4.02
CA TRP A 260 22.80 8.08 3.79
C TRP A 260 21.89 8.65 4.86
N ASP A 261 21.04 7.81 5.46
CA ASP A 261 20.12 8.24 6.50
C ASP A 261 20.90 8.54 7.78
N ARG A 262 21.79 7.62 8.18
CA ARG A 262 22.71 7.84 9.30
C ARG A 262 23.60 9.06 9.09
N LEU A 263 24.14 9.24 7.89
CA LEU A 263 24.98 10.41 7.60
C LEU A 263 24.17 11.71 7.61
N ALA A 264 22.92 11.70 7.14
CA ALA A 264 22.03 12.86 7.16
C ALA A 264 21.72 13.31 8.60
N GLU A 265 21.57 12.36 9.53
CA GLU A 265 21.43 12.64 10.96
C GLU A 265 22.71 13.28 11.54
N ASP A 266 23.87 12.66 11.31
CA ASP A 266 25.16 13.10 11.85
C ASP A 266 25.49 14.56 11.45
N VAL A 267 25.02 15.00 10.28
CA VAL A 267 25.27 16.35 9.75
C VAL A 267 24.12 17.34 9.97
N GLY A 268 23.07 16.91 10.69
CA GLY A 268 21.89 17.71 11.04
C GLY A 268 21.05 18.15 9.82
N LEU A 269 21.05 17.36 8.76
CA LEU A 269 20.18 17.56 7.59
C LEU A 269 18.86 16.81 7.71
N ALA A 270 18.87 15.65 8.37
CA ALA A 270 17.65 14.94 8.69
C ALA A 270 16.78 15.81 9.60
N ARG A 271 15.53 16.03 9.19
CA ARG A 271 14.51 16.67 10.01
C ARG A 271 13.54 15.61 10.44
N LEU A 272 13.10 15.71 11.69
CA LEU A 272 11.91 14.98 12.10
C LEU A 272 10.71 15.70 11.50
N SER A 273 9.89 14.97 10.77
CA SER A 273 8.53 15.39 10.46
C SER A 273 7.75 15.62 11.77
N PRO A 274 6.61 16.34 11.76
CA PRO A 274 5.85 16.66 12.98
C PRO A 274 5.42 15.43 13.82
N ASP A 275 5.39 14.25 13.22
CA ASP A 275 5.08 12.94 13.81
C ASP A 275 6.31 12.11 14.23
N GLY A 276 7.53 12.62 14.02
CA GLY A 276 8.77 12.00 14.50
C GLY A 276 9.44 11.03 13.54
N GLU A 277 9.09 11.04 12.26
CA GLU A 277 9.77 10.27 11.20
C GLU A 277 10.88 11.09 10.54
N LEU A 278 11.90 10.42 10.02
CA LEU A 278 12.99 11.09 9.30
C LEU A 278 12.48 11.54 7.93
N GLU A 279 12.48 12.85 7.66
CA GLU A 279 12.25 13.35 6.30
C GLU A 279 13.39 12.87 5.40
N ALA A 280 13.06 12.08 4.37
CA ALA A 280 14.03 11.56 3.42
C ALA A 280 14.85 12.70 2.77
N VAL A 281 16.17 12.64 2.93
CA VAL A 281 17.10 13.60 2.33
C VAL A 281 17.77 12.98 1.11
N LYS A 282 17.86 13.72 0.01
CA LYS A 282 18.53 13.22 -1.19
C LYS A 282 20.02 12.97 -0.92
N PRO A 283 20.59 11.81 -1.29
CA PRO A 283 22.00 11.49 -1.06
C PRO A 283 23.00 12.59 -1.47
N LEU A 284 22.80 13.21 -2.64
CA LEU A 284 23.69 14.27 -3.13
C LEU A 284 23.55 15.62 -2.39
N GLU A 285 22.48 15.82 -1.63
CA GLU A 285 22.36 16.97 -0.71
C GLU A 285 23.15 16.70 0.57
N VAL A 286 23.12 15.45 1.07
CA VAL A 286 23.94 14.99 2.20
C VAL A 286 25.43 15.06 1.87
N ALA A 287 25.85 14.49 0.72
CA ALA A 287 27.24 14.49 0.27
C ALA A 287 27.85 15.91 0.23
N LYS A 288 27.10 16.90 -0.29
CA LYS A 288 27.56 18.30 -0.31
C LYS A 288 27.85 18.86 1.07
N ARG A 289 27.12 18.43 2.11
CA ARG A 289 27.30 18.88 3.50
C ARG A 289 28.61 18.40 4.10
N VAL A 290 29.12 17.27 3.62
CA VAL A 290 30.39 16.66 4.06
C VAL A 290 31.55 16.90 3.09
N ASN A 291 31.38 17.83 2.15
CA ASN A 291 32.36 18.17 1.11
C ASN A 291 32.71 16.97 0.21
N GLU A 292 31.69 16.20 -0.15
CA GLU A 292 31.79 15.11 -1.11
C GLU A 292 31.04 15.44 -2.41
N VAL A 293 31.52 14.86 -3.51
CA VAL A 293 31.00 15.10 -4.86
C VAL A 293 30.90 13.80 -5.66
N PRO A 294 29.90 13.65 -6.55
CA PRO A 294 29.85 12.54 -7.49
C PRO A 294 30.93 12.71 -8.56
N LEU A 295 31.95 11.87 -8.53
CA LEU A 295 33.04 11.82 -9.50
C LEU A 295 32.73 10.78 -10.58
N ALA A 296 32.48 11.24 -11.80
CA ALA A 296 32.34 10.35 -12.94
C ALA A 296 33.69 9.71 -13.28
N VAL A 297 33.74 8.38 -13.21
CA VAL A 297 34.91 7.56 -13.57
C VAL A 297 34.75 6.93 -14.96
N VAL A 298 33.52 6.82 -15.45
CA VAL A 298 33.21 6.37 -16.81
C VAL A 298 31.87 6.95 -17.28
N GLY A 299 31.76 7.22 -18.57
CA GLY A 299 30.53 7.64 -19.22
C GLY A 299 30.59 9.05 -19.79
N ILE A 300 29.44 9.63 -20.11
CA ILE A 300 29.35 10.90 -20.83
C ILE A 300 28.99 12.04 -19.88
N VAL A 301 29.91 13.00 -19.72
CA VAL A 301 29.72 14.15 -18.84
C VAL A 301 30.15 15.46 -19.48
N PRO A 302 29.57 16.60 -19.07
CA PRO A 302 30.15 17.92 -19.32
C PRO A 302 31.49 18.03 -18.59
N CYS A 303 32.52 18.52 -19.28
CA CYS A 303 33.86 18.74 -18.73
C CYS A 303 34.34 20.15 -19.11
N LYS A 304 34.90 20.84 -18.13
CA LYS A 304 35.61 22.10 -18.33
C LYS A 304 36.90 21.83 -19.09
N VAL A 305 37.15 22.59 -20.15
CA VAL A 305 38.27 22.39 -21.06
C VAL A 305 38.95 23.70 -21.41
N SER A 306 40.26 23.63 -21.65
CA SER A 306 41.13 24.72 -22.06
C SER A 306 41.78 24.40 -23.41
N ALA A 307 41.80 25.38 -24.30
CA ALA A 307 42.49 25.30 -25.58
C ALA A 307 43.99 25.71 -25.49
N GLU A 308 44.58 25.69 -24.28
CA GLU A 308 45.98 26.07 -24.05
C GLU A 308 47.00 25.19 -24.81
N ASN A 309 46.65 23.94 -25.09
CA ASN A 309 47.44 23.03 -25.92
C ASN A 309 46.87 22.88 -27.35
N GLY A 310 46.10 23.89 -27.77
CA GLY A 310 45.48 23.98 -29.09
C GLY A 310 43.96 23.74 -29.10
N PRO A 311 43.29 24.01 -30.25
CA PRO A 311 41.85 23.80 -30.40
C PRO A 311 41.47 22.35 -30.13
N ILE A 312 40.37 22.10 -29.43
CA ILE A 312 39.82 20.77 -29.18
C ILE A 312 38.78 20.45 -30.26
N ARG A 313 38.83 19.24 -30.78
CA ARG A 313 37.88 18.66 -31.73
C ARG A 313 37.34 17.34 -31.19
N ALA A 314 36.11 17.00 -31.57
CA ALA A 314 35.56 15.69 -31.30
C ALA A 314 36.53 14.58 -31.75
N GLY A 315 36.82 13.64 -30.85
CA GLY A 315 37.78 12.56 -31.06
C GLY A 315 39.15 12.77 -30.39
N ASP A 316 39.49 14.01 -30.03
CA ASP A 316 40.75 14.34 -29.37
C ASP A 316 40.85 13.69 -27.99
N LEU A 317 42.04 13.17 -27.66
CA LEU A 317 42.33 12.70 -26.31
C LEU A 317 42.59 13.88 -25.39
N LEU A 318 42.02 13.82 -24.20
CA LEU A 318 42.06 14.89 -23.22
C LEU A 318 42.85 14.46 -21.98
N VAL A 319 43.71 15.35 -21.50
CA VAL A 319 44.50 15.21 -20.27
C VAL A 319 44.23 16.41 -19.36
N THR A 320 44.67 16.38 -18.10
CA THR A 320 44.58 17.59 -17.24
C THR A 320 45.38 18.75 -17.85
N SER A 321 44.93 19.98 -17.65
CA SER A 321 45.59 21.20 -18.12
C SER A 321 46.28 21.97 -17.00
N ALA A 322 47.09 22.97 -17.33
CA ALA A 322 47.64 23.92 -16.36
C ALA A 322 46.56 24.86 -15.80
N THR A 323 45.44 25.04 -16.52
CA THR A 323 44.25 25.73 -16.02
C THR A 323 43.53 24.85 -14.99
N PRO A 324 43.38 25.27 -13.72
CA PRO A 324 42.80 24.42 -12.68
C PRO A 324 41.40 23.90 -13.02
N GLY A 325 41.15 22.62 -12.77
CA GLY A 325 39.90 21.93 -13.05
C GLY A 325 39.57 21.74 -14.53
N HIS A 326 40.44 22.11 -15.47
CA HIS A 326 40.19 21.97 -16.89
C HIS A 326 41.01 20.84 -17.51
N ALA A 327 40.44 20.14 -18.49
CA ALA A 327 41.17 19.28 -19.40
C ALA A 327 41.66 20.06 -20.64
N MET A 328 42.63 19.51 -21.37
CA MET A 328 43.11 20.02 -22.65
C MET A 328 43.42 18.87 -23.59
N ARG A 329 43.49 19.12 -24.91
CA ARG A 329 43.94 18.12 -25.88
C ARG A 329 45.40 17.73 -25.62
N ASP A 330 45.74 16.47 -25.84
CA ASP A 330 47.11 16.02 -26.06
C ASP A 330 47.17 15.05 -27.25
N ASP A 331 48.15 15.26 -28.14
CA ASP A 331 48.33 14.43 -29.34
C ASP A 331 49.14 13.16 -29.02
N GLU A 332 49.98 13.19 -27.98
CA GLU A 332 50.79 12.05 -27.51
C GLU A 332 50.66 11.86 -25.99
N PRO A 333 49.44 11.61 -25.47
CA PRO A 333 49.23 11.46 -24.04
C PRO A 333 49.91 10.21 -23.50
N ARG A 334 50.47 10.32 -22.30
CA ARG A 334 51.00 9.17 -21.57
C ARG A 334 49.84 8.40 -20.94
N ALA A 335 49.89 7.07 -20.95
CA ALA A 335 49.00 6.23 -20.15
C ALA A 335 49.04 6.67 -18.67
N GLY A 336 47.88 6.68 -18.04
CA GLY A 336 47.63 7.23 -16.71
C GLY A 336 47.35 8.74 -16.68
N THR A 337 47.46 9.48 -17.79
CA THR A 337 47.16 10.93 -17.84
C THR A 337 45.84 11.25 -18.56
N ILE A 338 45.22 10.26 -19.19
CA ILE A 338 44.07 10.45 -20.07
C ILE A 338 42.81 10.53 -19.21
N VAL A 339 42.11 11.67 -19.30
CA VAL A 339 40.78 11.89 -18.72
C VAL A 339 39.73 11.16 -19.56
N GLY A 340 39.87 11.24 -20.88
CA GLY A 340 38.90 10.69 -21.83
C GLY A 340 39.04 11.27 -23.22
N LYS A 341 37.94 11.27 -23.96
CA LYS A 341 37.86 11.72 -25.35
C LYS A 341 36.82 12.80 -25.56
N ALA A 342 37.16 13.85 -26.28
CA ALA A 342 36.25 14.94 -26.60
C ALA A 342 35.07 14.45 -27.46
N LEU A 343 33.86 14.86 -27.13
CA LEU A 343 32.66 14.70 -27.96
C LEU A 343 32.15 16.03 -28.52
N GLY A 344 32.79 17.14 -28.14
CA GLY A 344 32.51 18.48 -28.64
C GLY A 344 33.78 19.25 -28.97
N ASP A 345 33.61 20.43 -29.54
CA ASP A 345 34.70 21.27 -30.04
C ASP A 345 34.92 22.50 -29.16
N LEU A 346 36.17 22.96 -29.07
CA LEU A 346 36.55 24.26 -28.51
C LEU A 346 37.65 24.89 -29.36
N SER A 347 37.39 26.05 -29.98
CA SER A 347 38.38 26.69 -30.86
C SER A 347 39.50 27.41 -30.11
N SER A 348 39.21 28.01 -28.96
CA SER A 348 40.12 28.89 -28.21
C SER A 348 39.59 29.17 -26.81
N GLY A 349 40.47 29.57 -25.88
CA GLY A 349 40.07 29.97 -24.52
C GLY A 349 39.68 28.78 -23.64
N THR A 350 38.71 28.98 -22.76
CA THR A 350 38.11 27.93 -21.93
C THR A 350 36.62 27.76 -22.26
N GLY A 351 36.07 26.58 -21.96
CA GLY A 351 34.66 26.30 -22.17
C GLY A 351 34.25 25.00 -21.49
N VAL A 352 33.00 24.60 -21.69
CA VAL A 352 32.49 23.30 -21.26
C VAL A 352 32.07 22.53 -22.50
N ILE A 353 32.61 21.33 -22.68
CA ILE A 353 32.21 20.41 -23.75
C ILE A 353 31.79 19.08 -23.15
N THR A 354 31.03 18.31 -23.91
CA THR A 354 30.75 16.92 -23.55
C THR A 354 31.98 16.06 -23.85
N ILE A 355 32.32 15.15 -22.95
CA ILE A 355 33.40 14.17 -23.14
C ILE A 355 32.91 12.76 -22.81
N LEU A 356 33.55 11.77 -23.40
CA LEU A 356 33.48 10.38 -22.95
C LEU A 356 34.64 10.14 -21.98
N VAL A 357 34.35 9.99 -20.69
CA VAL A 357 35.32 9.65 -19.65
C VAL A 357 35.70 8.18 -19.79
N THR A 358 37.00 7.95 -19.97
CA THR A 358 37.62 6.62 -20.02
C THR A 358 39.03 6.76 -19.46
N LEU A 359 39.19 6.63 -18.14
CA LEU A 359 40.51 6.72 -17.51
C LEU A 359 41.42 5.62 -18.07
N GLN A 360 42.56 6.01 -18.64
CA GLN A 360 43.53 5.16 -19.35
C GLN A 360 44.97 5.57 -19.01
#